data_AF-A0A3A0B315-F1
#
_entry.id   AF-A0A3A0B315-F1
#
_cell.length_a   1.000
_cell.length_b   1.000
_cell.length_c   1.000
_cell.angle_alpha   90.00
_cell.angle_beta   90.00
_cell.angle_gamma   90.00
#
_symmetry.space_group_name_H-M   'P 1'
#
loop_
_entity.id
_entity.type
_entity.pdbx_description
1 polymer ?
#
loop_
_entity_poly.entity_id
_entity_poly.type
_entity_poly.pdbx_seq_one_letter_code
_entity_poly.pdbx_strand_id
1 'polypeptide(L)'
;MFLWDKPFGRKTFRMSEEQARQSKTLAINQGLYNGFLAAGLLWGLFAGDAVKIFFLSCVIIAGIFGAFTVSMRIFYIQAVPAILALVLLLVA
;
A
#
# COMPACT_ATOMS: atom_id res chain seq x y z
N MET A 1 -1.54 -8.77 -5.83
CA MET A 1 -0.46 -9.64 -6.36
C MET A 1 -0.81 -11.12 -6.26
N PHE A 2 -0.38 -11.88 -5.24
CA PHE A 2 -0.47 -13.37 -5.27
C PHE A 2 -1.86 -13.95 -5.00
N LEU A 3 -2.63 -13.31 -4.13
CA LEU A 3 -3.97 -13.78 -3.72
C LEU A 3 -5.11 -13.09 -4.47
N TRP A 4 -4.80 -12.31 -5.51
CA TRP A 4 -5.74 -11.38 -6.15
C TRP A 4 -6.95 -12.08 -6.78
N ASP A 5 -6.72 -13.11 -7.57
CA ASP A 5 -7.76 -13.91 -8.24
C ASP A 5 -8.29 -15.07 -7.38
N LYS A 6 -7.71 -15.27 -6.19
CA LYS A 6 -8.14 -16.29 -5.23
C LYS A 6 -9.40 -15.83 -4.45
N PRO A 7 -10.14 -16.74 -3.81
CA PRO A 7 -11.36 -16.39 -3.06
C PRO A 7 -11.13 -15.26 -2.02
N PHE A 8 -9.95 -15.22 -1.41
CA PHE A 8 -9.58 -14.18 -0.46
C PHE A 8 -9.49 -12.78 -1.11
N GLY A 9 -8.79 -12.65 -2.25
CA GLY A 9 -8.68 -11.38 -2.98
C GLY A 9 -10.03 -10.90 -3.47
N ARG A 10 -10.81 -11.80 -4.08
CA ARG A 10 -12.18 -11.50 -4.53
C ARG A 10 -13.09 -11.01 -3.40
N LYS A 11 -13.06 -11.67 -2.23
CA LYS A 11 -13.84 -11.23 -1.05
C LYS A 11 -13.35 -9.88 -0.51
N THR A 12 -12.05 -9.65 -0.53
CA THR A 12 -11.41 -8.42 -0.03
C THR A 12 -11.81 -7.19 -0.84
N PHE A 13 -11.85 -7.33 -2.17
CA PHE A 13 -12.16 -6.25 -3.11
C PHE A 13 -13.58 -6.32 -3.69
N ARG A 14 -14.42 -7.26 -3.21
CA ARG A 14 -15.81 -7.49 -3.65
C ARG A 14 -15.94 -7.66 -5.17
N MET A 15 -15.06 -8.48 -5.74
CA MET A 15 -14.96 -8.70 -7.19
C MET A 15 -15.56 -10.05 -7.61
N SER A 16 -16.15 -10.11 -8.80
CA SER A 16 -16.45 -11.36 -9.48
C SER A 16 -15.16 -12.10 -9.89
N GLU A 17 -15.27 -13.38 -10.24
CA GLU A 17 -14.11 -14.12 -10.75
C GLU A 17 -13.57 -13.51 -12.05
N GLU A 18 -14.45 -13.09 -12.94
CA GLU A 18 -14.07 -12.48 -14.22
C GLU A 18 -13.34 -11.15 -14.01
N GLN A 19 -13.87 -10.27 -13.15
CA GLN A 19 -13.21 -9.00 -12.82
C GLN A 19 -11.82 -9.23 -12.24
N ALA A 20 -11.65 -10.25 -11.38
CA ALA A 20 -10.38 -10.54 -10.74
C ALA A 20 -9.36 -11.13 -11.74
N ARG A 21 -9.81 -11.95 -12.70
CA ARG A 21 -8.95 -12.45 -13.79
C ARG A 21 -8.49 -11.32 -14.71
N GLN A 22 -9.41 -10.48 -15.17
CA GLN A 22 -9.12 -9.38 -16.10
C GLN A 22 -8.14 -8.35 -15.50
N SER A 23 -8.24 -8.08 -14.20
CA SER A 23 -7.39 -7.09 -13.51
C SER A 23 -6.09 -7.65 -12.93
N LYS A 24 -5.84 -8.97 -13.05
CA LYS A 24 -4.74 -9.65 -12.35
C LYS A 24 -3.37 -9.06 -12.66
N THR A 25 -3.05 -8.85 -13.93
CA THR A 25 -1.75 -8.31 -14.35
C THR A 25 -1.52 -6.91 -13.81
N LEU A 26 -2.54 -6.06 -13.85
CA LEU A 26 -2.48 -4.71 -13.26
C LEU A 26 -2.24 -4.78 -11.74
N ALA A 27 -2.96 -5.66 -11.04
CA ALA A 27 -2.81 -5.83 -9.60
C ALA A 27 -1.47 -6.45 -9.16
N ILE A 28 -0.78 -7.15 -10.06
CA ILE A 28 0.60 -7.60 -9.85
C ILE A 28 1.55 -6.41 -9.97
N ASN A 29 1.42 -5.60 -11.03
CA ASN A 29 2.28 -4.43 -11.22
C ASN A 29 2.11 -3.40 -10.08
N GLN A 30 0.86 -3.12 -9.68
CA GLN A 30 0.56 -2.28 -8.51
C GLN A 30 1.15 -2.86 -7.21
N GLY A 31 1.13 -4.19 -7.07
CA GLY A 31 1.77 -4.88 -5.96
C GLY A 31 3.29 -4.70 -5.93
N LEU A 32 3.95 -4.74 -7.09
CA LEU A 32 5.40 -4.56 -7.21
C LEU A 32 5.83 -3.16 -6.81
N TYR A 33 5.15 -2.10 -7.27
CA TYR A 33 5.43 -0.73 -6.86
C TYR A 33 5.29 -0.55 -5.34
N ASN A 34 4.23 -1.11 -4.74
CA ASN A 34 4.10 -1.12 -3.28
C ASN A 34 5.21 -1.93 -2.59
N GLY A 35 5.71 -2.99 -3.24
CA GLY A 35 6.89 -3.72 -2.80
C GLY A 35 8.15 -2.86 -2.74
N PHE A 36 8.36 -1.97 -3.71
CA PHE A 36 9.47 -1.00 -3.67
C PHE A 36 9.35 0.00 -2.53
N LEU A 37 8.13 0.46 -2.23
CA LEU A 37 7.90 1.33 -1.06
C LEU A 37 8.28 0.61 0.24
N ALA A 38 7.87 -0.66 0.39
CA ALA A 38 8.22 -1.47 1.55
C ALA A 38 9.73 -1.71 1.66
N ALA A 39 10.40 -2.03 0.54
CA ALA A 39 11.84 -2.20 0.50
C ALA A 39 12.58 -0.89 0.86
N GLY A 40 12.09 0.26 0.39
CA GLY A 40 12.61 1.57 0.74
C GLY A 40 12.51 1.89 2.23
N LEU A 41 11.39 1.52 2.89
CA LEU A 41 11.23 1.66 4.34
C LEU A 41 12.17 0.75 5.12
N LEU A 42 12.34 -0.51 4.70
CA LEU A 42 13.29 -1.45 5.31
C LEU A 42 14.73 -0.94 5.18
N TRP A 43 15.09 -0.42 4.01
CA TRP A 43 16.39 0.20 3.80
C TRP A 43 16.57 1.47 4.64
N GLY A 44 15.50 2.27 4.80
CA GLY A 44 15.47 3.46 5.65
C GLY A 44 15.85 3.21 7.10
N LEU A 45 15.69 1.98 7.62
CA LEU A 45 16.14 1.59 8.96
C LEU A 45 17.65 1.83 9.16
N PHE A 46 18.45 1.71 8.11
CA PHE A 46 19.90 1.89 8.13
C PHE A 46 20.35 3.18 7.42
N ALA A 47 19.54 3.72 6.50
CA ALA A 47 19.87 4.90 5.71
C ALA A 47 19.49 6.24 6.39
N GLY A 48 18.71 6.20 7.47
CA GLY A 48 18.37 7.38 8.28
C GLY A 48 16.97 7.95 8.01
N ASP A 49 16.60 8.97 8.78
CA ASP A 49 15.21 9.40 8.90
C ASP A 49 14.67 10.10 7.65
N ALA A 50 15.52 10.79 6.88
CA ALA A 50 15.11 11.40 5.62
C ALA A 50 14.51 10.38 4.64
N VAL A 51 15.09 9.18 4.56
CA VAL A 51 14.59 8.09 3.71
C VAL A 51 13.25 7.59 4.23
N LYS A 52 13.14 7.36 5.55
CA LYS A 52 11.88 6.92 6.18
C LYS A 52 10.76 7.93 5.95
N ILE A 53 11.02 9.21 6.18
CA ILE A 53 10.06 10.31 6.00
C ILE A 53 9.57 10.36 4.56
N PHE A 54 10.49 10.29 3.58
CA PHE A 54 10.12 10.29 2.17
C PHE A 54 9.19 9.13 1.81
N PHE A 55 9.58 7.90 2.13
CA PHE A 55 8.77 6.73 1.80
C PHE A 55 7.45 6.67 2.57
N LEU A 56 7.43 7.06 3.85
CA LEU A 56 6.18 7.18 4.62
C LEU A 56 5.24 8.20 3.98
N SER A 57 5.76 9.35 3.55
CA SER A 57 4.96 10.37 2.85
C SER A 57 4.38 9.85 1.54
N CYS A 58 5.16 9.10 0.75
CA CYS A 58 4.66 8.44 -0.46
C CYS A 58 3.53 7.44 -0.15
N VAL A 59 3.68 6.62 0.90
CA VAL A 59 2.66 5.65 1.32
C VAL A 59 1.37 6.36 1.76
N ILE A 60 1.49 7.48 2.47
CA ILE A 60 0.34 8.30 2.90
C ILE A 60 -0.41 8.85 1.68
N ILE A 61 0.31 9.50 0.75
CA ILE A 61 -0.30 10.08 -0.47
C ILE A 61 -0.98 8.99 -1.30
N ALA A 62 -0.30 7.87 -1.55
CA ALA A 62 -0.86 6.75 -2.30
C ALA A 62 -2.08 6.14 -1.59
N GLY A 63 -2.02 6.01 -0.25
CA GLY A 63 -3.12 5.50 0.55
C GLY A 63 -4.37 6.39 0.52
N ILE A 64 -4.18 7.72 0.57
CA ILE A 64 -5.26 8.70 0.43
C ILE A 64 -5.86 8.64 -0.98
N PHE A 65 -5.02 8.65 -2.02
CA PHE A 65 -5.49 8.54 -3.39
C PHE A 65 -6.25 7.23 -3.65
N GLY A 66 -5.73 6.10 -3.16
CA GLY A 66 -6.38 4.80 -3.23
C GLY A 66 -7.71 4.74 -2.47
N ALA A 67 -7.84 5.50 -1.38
CA ALA A 67 -9.09 5.61 -0.64
C ALA A 67 -10.21 6.23 -1.48
N PHE A 68 -9.90 7.31 -2.20
CA PHE A 68 -10.85 8.01 -3.08
C PHE A 68 -11.15 7.25 -4.37
N THR A 69 -10.20 6.51 -4.90
CA THR A 69 -10.32 5.90 -6.24
C THR A 69 -10.70 4.42 -6.24
N VAL A 70 -10.34 3.67 -5.20
CA VAL A 70 -10.51 2.20 -5.17
C VAL A 70 -11.38 1.77 -4.00
N SER A 71 -11.00 2.12 -2.77
CA SER A 71 -11.76 1.73 -1.58
C SER A 71 -11.30 2.48 -0.33
N MET A 72 -12.25 2.99 0.46
CA MET A 72 -11.97 3.57 1.78
C MET A 72 -11.23 2.62 2.73
N ARG A 73 -11.27 1.31 2.49
CA ARG A 73 -10.46 0.34 3.25
C ARG A 73 -8.96 0.64 3.17
N ILE A 74 -8.48 1.13 2.01
CA ILE A 74 -7.07 1.44 1.77
C ILE A 74 -6.60 2.54 2.73
N PHE A 75 -7.43 3.55 3.02
CA PHE A 75 -7.10 4.57 4.01
C PHE A 75 -6.73 3.95 5.36
N TYR A 76 -7.58 3.05 5.87
CA TYR A 76 -7.39 2.46 7.20
C TYR A 76 -6.24 1.44 7.28
N ILE A 77 -5.97 0.70 6.20
CA ILE A 77 -4.92 -0.34 6.21
C ILE A 77 -3.55 0.16 5.72
N GLN A 78 -3.50 1.30 5.02
CA GLN A 78 -2.28 1.83 4.40
C GLN A 78 -1.95 3.25 4.89
N ALA A 79 -2.86 4.21 4.73
CA ALA A 79 -2.59 5.60 5.08
C ALA A 79 -2.48 5.81 6.60
N VAL A 80 -3.45 5.31 7.38
CA VAL A 80 -3.46 5.49 8.84
C VAL A 80 -2.20 4.91 9.51
N PRO A 81 -1.77 3.67 9.24
CA PRO A 81 -0.52 3.15 9.81
C PRO A 81 0.71 3.96 9.42
N ALA A 82 0.78 4.45 8.18
CA ALA A 82 1.90 5.27 7.71
C ALA A 82 1.91 6.66 8.37
N ILE A 83 0.75 7.28 8.56
CA ILE A 83 0.61 8.55 9.31
C ILE A 83 1.09 8.34 10.75
N LEU A 84 0.63 7.29 11.42
CA LEU A 84 1.03 7.00 12.80
C LEU A 84 2.54 6.77 12.90
N ALA A 85 3.13 6.00 11.98
CA ALA A 85 4.57 5.77 11.93
C ALA A 85 5.34 7.07 11.69
N LEU A 86 4.86 7.95 10.81
CA LEU A 86 5.51 9.23 10.53
C LEU A 86 5.43 10.17 11.74
N VAL A 87 4.27 10.26 12.38
CA VAL A 87 4.10 11.08 13.60
C VAL A 87 5.05 10.58 14.69
N LEU A 88 5.10 9.27 14.94
CA LEU A 88 6.02 8.69 15.94
C LEU A 88 7.49 8.97 15.61
N LEU A 89 7.87 8.88 14.33
CA LEU A 89 9.24 9.18 13.90
C LEU A 89 9.63 10.64 14.14
N LEU A 90 8.70 11.58 13.95
CA LEU A 90 8.96 13.01 14.11
C LEU A 90 8.99 13.50 15.56
N VAL A 91 8.45 12.71 16.50
CA VAL A 91 8.40 13.06 17.93
C VAL A 91 9.35 12.22 18.79
N ALA A 92 10.04 11.24 18.20
CA ALA A 92 11.07 10.43 18.85
C ALA A 92 12.42 11.13 18.82
#